data_AF-A0A139X5D6-F1
#
_entry.id   AF-A0A139X5D6-F1
#
_cell.length_a   1.000
_cell.length_b   1.000
_cell.length_c   1.000
_cell.angle_alpha   90.00
_cell.angle_beta   90.00
_cell.angle_gamma   90.00
#
_symmetry.space_group_name_H-M   'P 1'
#
loop_
_entity.id
_entity.type
_entity.pdbx_description
1 polymer ?
#
loop_
_entity_poly.entity_id
_entity_poly.type
_entity_poly.pdbx_seq_one_letter_code
_entity_poly.pdbx_strand_id
1 'polypeptide(L)'
;MTTQPLDRLQEQREQIKQEMRRRIQQALECAKDLSVENCQDEIRSRLFAIQKYCKSVGKTFIVFEERITCDQFGLGGSHEDPAILFRGPNENASVAICVTDRGSLLYRNDSPWQIYRNFGDVNYAP
;
A
#
# COMPACT_ATOMS: atom_id res chain seq x y z
N MET A 1 -21.85 32.52 -18.23
CA MET A 1 -21.09 32.31 -17.00
C MET A 1 -21.71 31.15 -16.24
N THR A 2 -21.14 29.95 -16.31
CA THR A 2 -21.55 28.76 -15.54
C THR A 2 -20.54 27.62 -15.73
N THR A 3 -19.31 27.79 -15.22
CA THR A 3 -18.27 26.72 -15.17
C THR A 3 -18.11 26.09 -13.79
N GLN A 4 -18.80 26.60 -12.77
CA GLN A 4 -18.65 26.23 -11.34
C GLN A 4 -18.80 24.74 -10.94
N PRO A 5 -19.59 23.88 -11.62
CA PRO A 5 -19.78 22.49 -11.17
C PRO A 5 -18.56 21.58 -11.42
N LEU A 6 -17.82 21.80 -12.52
CA LEU A 6 -16.68 20.96 -12.90
C LEU A 6 -15.45 21.24 -12.03
N ASP A 7 -15.19 22.51 -11.73
CA ASP A 7 -14.05 22.93 -10.90
C ASP A 7 -14.15 22.35 -9.48
N ARG A 8 -15.35 22.40 -8.87
CA ARG A 8 -15.60 21.83 -7.53
C ARG A 8 -15.42 20.31 -7.48
N LEU A 9 -15.84 19.60 -8.52
CA LEU A 9 -15.67 18.14 -8.61
C LEU A 9 -14.20 17.76 -8.79
N GLN A 10 -13.43 18.58 -9.51
CA GLN A 10 -12.00 18.36 -9.68
C GLN A 10 -11.23 18.64 -8.39
N GLU A 11 -11.52 19.74 -7.69
CA GLU A 11 -10.97 20.05 -6.37
C GLU A 11 -11.24 18.93 -5.36
N GLN A 12 -12.49 18.44 -5.29
CA GLN A 12 -12.85 17.34 -4.40
C GLN A 12 -12.09 16.05 -4.73
N ARG A 13 -11.89 15.74 -6.02
CA ARG A 13 -11.11 14.58 -6.45
C ARG A 13 -9.64 14.69 -6.03
N GLU A 14 -9.04 15.86 -6.18
CA GLU A 14 -7.65 16.08 -5.78
C GLU A 14 -7.48 16.04 -4.26
N GLN A 15 -8.42 16.60 -3.49
CA GLN A 15 -8.43 16.49 -2.03
C GLN A 15 -8.49 15.04 -1.57
N ILE A 16 -9.37 14.22 -2.17
CA ILE A 16 -9.47 12.80 -1.84
C ILE A 16 -8.16 12.08 -2.20
N LYS A 17 -7.56 12.32 -3.36
CA LYS A 17 -6.28 11.71 -3.75
C LYS A 17 -5.17 12.06 -2.76
N GLN A 18 -5.06 13.33 -2.37
CA GLN A 18 -4.06 13.78 -1.40
C GLN A 18 -4.27 13.13 -0.04
N GLU A 19 -5.51 13.07 0.44
CA GLU A 19 -5.84 12.43 1.71
C GLU A 19 -5.54 10.92 1.70
N MET A 20 -5.80 10.25 0.58
CA MET A 20 -5.45 8.84 0.40
C MET A 20 -3.95 8.60 0.44
N ARG A 21 -3.17 9.39 -0.30
CA ARG A 21 -1.69 9.33 -0.27
C ARG A 21 -1.18 9.57 1.13
N ARG A 22 -1.70 10.59 1.83
CA ARG A 22 -1.34 10.92 3.21
C ARG A 22 -1.59 9.75 4.15
N ARG A 23 -2.77 9.11 4.08
CA ARG A 23 -3.11 7.96 4.94
C ARG A 23 -2.23 6.74 4.69
N ILE A 24 -1.94 6.44 3.43
CA ILE A 24 -1.04 5.34 3.06
C ILE A 24 0.37 5.62 3.59
N GLN A 25 0.89 6.83 3.36
CA GLN A 25 2.20 7.21 3.87
C GLN A 25 2.27 7.13 5.40
N GLN A 26 1.22 7.58 6.10
CA GLN A 26 1.13 7.43 7.55
C GLN A 26 1.14 5.97 8.00
N ALA A 27 0.46 5.07 7.27
CA ALA A 27 0.50 3.64 7.58
C ALA A 27 1.93 3.08 7.48
N LEU A 28 2.65 3.44 6.42
CA LEU A 28 4.03 3.02 6.20
C LEU A 28 4.98 3.57 7.27
N GLU A 29 4.88 4.86 7.57
CA GLU A 29 5.72 5.53 8.58
C GLU A 29 5.46 4.99 10.00
N CYS A 30 4.21 4.67 10.35
CA CYS A 30 3.91 4.05 11.64
C CYS A 30 4.42 2.62 11.73
N ALA A 31 4.36 1.86 10.63
CA ALA A 31 4.70 0.44 10.63
C ALA A 31 6.20 0.15 10.53
N LYS A 32 7.00 1.09 10.00
CA LYS A 32 8.42 0.86 9.70
C LYS A 32 9.30 0.55 10.92
N ASP A 33 8.90 0.96 12.12
CA ASP A 33 9.69 0.77 13.35
C ASP A 33 9.12 -0.35 14.25
N LEU A 34 8.04 -1.02 13.82
CA LEU A 34 7.38 -2.07 14.59
C LEU A 34 8.02 -3.45 14.37
N SER A 35 7.86 -4.38 15.33
CA SER A 35 8.18 -5.80 15.10
C SER A 35 7.39 -6.36 13.90
N VAL A 36 7.83 -7.48 13.33
CA VAL A 36 7.19 -8.06 12.12
C VAL A 36 5.69 -8.27 12.29
N GLU A 37 5.30 -8.94 13.38
CA GLU A 37 3.89 -9.22 13.70
C GLU A 37 3.08 -7.92 13.84
N ASN A 38 3.59 -6.97 14.63
CA ASN A 38 2.94 -5.67 14.80
C ASN A 38 2.91 -4.84 13.51
N CYS A 39 3.90 -4.99 12.63
CA CYS A 39 3.97 -4.31 11.34
C CYS A 39 2.86 -4.79 10.40
N GLN A 40 2.68 -6.12 10.29
CA GLN A 40 1.62 -6.70 9.48
C GLN A 40 0.23 -6.28 9.98
N ASP A 41 0.01 -6.37 11.29
CA ASP A 41 -1.27 -5.99 11.92
C ASP A 41 -1.57 -4.49 11.77
N GLU A 42 -0.55 -3.63 11.92
CA GLU A 42 -0.70 -2.18 11.74
C GLU A 42 -1.05 -1.84 10.29
N ILE A 43 -0.34 -2.41 9.31
CA ILE A 43 -0.63 -2.20 7.88
C ILE A 43 -2.05 -2.68 7.56
N ARG A 44 -2.42 -3.89 7.99
CA ARG A 44 -3.76 -4.45 7.79
C ARG A 44 -4.84 -3.52 8.37
N SER A 45 -4.69 -3.13 9.64
CA SER A 45 -5.63 -2.25 10.36
C SER A 45 -5.80 -0.90 9.65
N ARG A 46 -4.69 -0.25 9.27
CA ARG A 46 -4.70 1.04 8.56
C ARG A 46 -5.36 0.95 7.20
N LEU A 47 -5.06 -0.09 6.43
CA LEU A 47 -5.65 -0.31 5.12
C LEU A 47 -7.17 -0.55 5.20
N PHE A 48 -7.65 -1.29 6.20
CA PHE A 48 -9.08 -1.42 6.46
C PHE A 48 -9.72 -0.10 6.88
N ALA A 49 -9.04 0.73 7.67
CA ALA A 49 -9.52 2.06 8.02
C ALA A 49 -9.62 2.98 6.79
N ILE A 50 -8.66 2.89 5.86
CA ILE A 50 -8.68 3.59 4.58
C ILE A 50 -9.87 3.12 3.72
N GLN A 51 -10.09 1.81 3.61
CA GLN A 51 -11.25 1.24 2.92
C GLN A 51 -12.58 1.76 3.48
N LYS A 52 -12.73 1.83 4.81
CA LYS A 52 -13.90 2.44 5.47
C LYS A 52 -14.06 3.92 5.13
N TYR A 53 -12.98 4.69 5.15
CA TYR A 53 -12.99 6.09 4.77
C TYR A 53 -13.44 6.27 3.32
N CYS A 54 -12.88 5.53 2.36
CA CYS A 54 -13.28 5.61 0.96
C CYS A 54 -14.78 5.40 0.79
N LYS A 55 -15.33 4.37 1.45
CA LYS A 55 -16.77 4.10 1.42
C LYS A 55 -17.60 5.30 1.92
N SER A 56 -17.15 5.99 2.98
CA SER A 56 -17.84 7.18 3.52
C SER A 56 -17.84 8.38 2.57
N VAL A 57 -16.86 8.49 1.68
CA VAL A 57 -16.76 9.57 0.67
C VAL A 57 -17.24 9.13 -0.72
N GLY A 58 -17.98 8.01 -0.80
CA GLY A 58 -18.53 7.50 -2.06
C GLY A 58 -17.48 7.00 -3.05
N LYS A 59 -16.34 6.50 -2.54
CA LYS A 59 -15.26 5.90 -3.33
C LYS A 59 -15.06 4.43 -2.96
N THR A 60 -14.50 3.68 -3.89
CA THR A 60 -14.17 2.27 -3.69
C THR A 60 -12.67 2.10 -3.55
N PHE A 61 -12.25 1.55 -2.41
CA PHE A 61 -10.90 1.09 -2.16
C PHE A 61 -11.04 -0.29 -1.53
N ILE A 62 -10.55 -1.31 -2.22
CA ILE A 62 -10.68 -2.71 -1.79
C ILE A 62 -9.26 -3.23 -1.62
N VAL A 63 -8.99 -3.81 -0.45
CA VAL A 63 -7.72 -4.44 -0.16
C VAL A 63 -7.89 -5.95 -0.13
N PHE A 64 -7.05 -6.62 -0.91
CA PHE A 64 -6.83 -8.05 -0.87
C PHE A 64 -5.52 -8.29 -0.13
N GLU A 65 -5.55 -9.27 0.76
CA GLU A 65 -4.38 -9.80 1.46
C GLU A 65 -4.07 -11.16 0.85
N GLU A 66 -2.83 -11.33 0.40
CA GLU A 66 -2.38 -12.52 -0.30
C GLU A 66 -1.03 -12.97 0.25
N ARG A 67 -0.90 -14.28 0.51
CA ARG A 67 0.36 -14.90 0.89
C ARG A 67 1.15 -15.21 -0.38
N ILE A 68 2.35 -14.67 -0.48
CA ILE A 68 3.24 -14.80 -1.65
C ILE A 68 4.65 -15.20 -1.20
N THR A 69 5.55 -15.39 -2.14
CA THR A 69 6.99 -15.56 -1.93
C THR A 69 7.76 -14.39 -2.57
N CYS A 70 8.97 -14.08 -2.08
CA CYS A 70 9.71 -12.87 -2.49
C CYS A 70 10.31 -12.92 -3.91
N ASP A 71 10.29 -14.08 -4.57
CA ASP A 71 10.55 -14.20 -6.00
C ASP A 71 9.33 -13.81 -6.86
N GLN A 72 8.15 -13.70 -6.26
CA GLN A 72 6.93 -13.24 -6.92
C GLN A 72 6.83 -11.71 -6.88
N PHE A 73 6.05 -11.14 -7.81
CA PHE A 73 5.73 -9.71 -7.88
C PHE A 73 6.95 -8.77 -7.91
N GLY A 74 8.12 -9.29 -8.28
CA GLY A 74 9.35 -8.54 -8.38
C GLY A 74 9.79 -7.96 -7.04
N LEU A 75 9.79 -8.73 -5.95
CA LEU A 75 10.40 -8.27 -4.68
C LEU A 75 11.93 -8.52 -4.65
N GLY A 76 12.44 -9.38 -5.54
CA GLY A 76 13.88 -9.65 -5.69
C GLY A 76 14.46 -10.58 -4.62
N GLY A 77 13.63 -11.33 -3.90
CA GLY A 77 14.06 -12.32 -2.90
C GLY A 77 13.99 -13.77 -3.40
N SER A 78 14.05 -14.73 -2.48
CA SER A 78 13.93 -16.16 -2.79
C SER A 78 12.48 -16.64 -2.77
N HIS A 79 12.22 -17.78 -3.42
CA HIS A 79 10.98 -18.54 -3.30
C HIS A 79 10.79 -19.13 -1.90
N GLU A 80 11.86 -19.24 -1.11
CA GLU A 80 11.84 -19.71 0.28
C GLU A 80 11.47 -18.59 1.27
N ASP A 81 11.53 -17.34 0.85
CA ASP A 81 11.22 -16.17 1.69
C ASP A 81 9.76 -15.78 1.48
N PRO A 82 8.87 -16.02 2.46
CA PRO A 82 7.46 -15.71 2.30
C PRO A 82 7.14 -14.27 2.70
N ALA A 83 6.06 -13.74 2.13
CA ALA A 83 5.58 -12.39 2.41
C ALA A 83 4.06 -12.27 2.32
N ILE A 84 3.52 -11.22 2.94
CA ILE A 84 2.13 -10.80 2.82
C ILE A 84 2.04 -9.59 1.91
N LEU A 85 1.30 -9.74 0.81
CA LEU A 85 1.01 -8.70 -0.15
C LEU A 85 -0.38 -8.12 0.10
N PHE A 86 -0.45 -6.82 0.33
CA PHE A 86 -1.68 -6.04 0.38
C PHE A 86 -1.83 -5.25 -0.93
N ARG A 87 -2.86 -5.54 -1.71
CA ARG A 87 -3.07 -4.91 -3.03
C ARG A 87 -4.54 -4.68 -3.35
N GLY A 88 -4.81 -3.92 -4.40
CA GLY A 88 -6.14 -3.85 -5.00
C GLY A 88 -6.57 -5.18 -5.66
N PRO A 89 -7.86 -5.33 -6.02
CA PRO A 89 -8.38 -6.54 -6.68
C PRO A 89 -7.73 -6.84 -8.03
N ASN A 90 -7.22 -5.81 -8.72
CA ASN A 90 -6.47 -5.97 -9.95
C ASN A 90 -5.03 -6.40 -9.61
N GLU A 91 -4.51 -7.45 -10.24
CA GLU A 91 -3.11 -7.89 -10.07
C GLU A 91 -2.10 -6.81 -10.50
N ASN A 92 -2.50 -6.00 -11.48
CA ASN A 92 -1.76 -4.82 -11.92
C ASN A 92 -2.11 -3.58 -11.08
N ALA A 93 -2.57 -3.75 -9.84
CA ALA A 93 -2.89 -2.62 -8.98
C ALA A 93 -1.67 -1.72 -8.83
N SER A 94 -1.90 -0.44 -9.18
CA SER A 94 -0.97 0.67 -9.03
C SER A 94 -0.36 0.68 -7.64
N VAL A 95 -1.21 0.57 -6.61
CA VAL A 95 -0.83 0.61 -5.20
C VAL A 95 -0.74 -0.80 -4.63
N ALA A 96 0.42 -1.13 -4.04
CA ALA A 96 0.57 -2.32 -3.21
C ALA A 96 1.56 -2.09 -2.06
N ILE A 97 1.36 -2.79 -0.95
CA ILE A 97 2.25 -2.82 0.21
C ILE A 97 2.62 -4.28 0.46
N CYS A 98 3.89 -4.56 0.69
CA CYS A 98 4.37 -5.89 1.02
C CYS A 98 5.08 -5.88 2.36
N VAL A 99 4.80 -6.89 3.19
CA VAL A 99 5.50 -7.13 4.46
C VAL A 99 6.03 -8.56 4.43
N THR A 100 7.34 -8.74 4.47
CA THR A 100 7.95 -10.07 4.51
C THR A 100 7.93 -10.64 5.92
N ASP A 101 8.05 -11.96 6.06
CA ASP A 101 8.11 -12.61 7.37
C ASP A 101 9.38 -12.28 8.15
N ARG A 102 10.43 -11.81 7.47
CA ARG A 102 11.64 -11.31 8.14
C ARG A 102 11.51 -9.84 8.53
N GLY A 103 10.47 -9.16 8.07
CA GLY A 103 10.11 -7.80 8.48
C GLY A 103 10.38 -6.70 7.47
N SER A 104 10.82 -7.02 6.25
CA SER A 104 10.99 -6.03 5.19
C SER A 104 9.64 -5.43 4.82
N LEU A 105 9.60 -4.11 4.68
CA LEU A 105 8.40 -3.35 4.35
C LEU A 105 8.64 -2.63 3.03
N LEU A 106 7.79 -2.94 2.05
CA LEU A 106 7.88 -2.39 0.70
C LEU A 106 6.55 -1.76 0.29
N TYR A 107 6.63 -0.76 -0.55
CA TYR A 107 5.47 -0.05 -1.11
C TYR A 107 5.69 0.25 -2.58
N ARG A 108 4.65 0.14 -3.40
CA ARG A 108 4.66 0.62 -4.79
C ARG A 108 3.40 1.41 -5.08
N ASN A 109 3.53 2.42 -5.94
CA ASN A 109 2.41 3.18 -6.50
C ASN A 109 2.73 3.60 -7.96
N ASP A 110 2.34 2.77 -8.93
CA ASP A 110 2.69 2.92 -10.36
C ASP A 110 4.21 3.00 -10.64
N SER A 111 5.04 2.65 -9.66
CA SER A 111 6.49 2.75 -9.66
C SER A 111 7.12 1.41 -9.26
N PRO A 112 8.44 1.24 -9.42
CA PRO A 112 9.17 0.15 -8.76
C PRO A 112 8.94 0.16 -7.25
N TRP A 113 9.22 -0.97 -6.61
CA TRP A 113 9.11 -1.09 -5.16
C TRP A 113 10.05 -0.11 -4.45
N GLN A 114 9.47 0.73 -3.61
CA GLN A 114 10.17 1.52 -2.63
C GLN A 114 10.31 0.70 -1.35
N ILE A 115 11.55 0.55 -0.89
CA ILE A 115 11.87 -0.16 0.34
C ILE A 115 11.84 0.83 1.50
N TYR A 116 10.92 0.63 2.45
CA TYR A 116 10.83 1.39 3.69
C TYR A 116 11.67 0.78 4.80
N ARG A 117 11.84 -0.55 4.76
CA ARG A 117 12.71 -1.31 5.65
C ARG A 117 13.18 -2.59 4.97
N ASN A 118 14.45 -2.95 5.13
CA ASN A 118 15.04 -4.17 4.56
C ASN A 118 15.74 -5.01 5.64
N PHE A 119 15.47 -6.31 5.65
CA PHE A 119 16.12 -7.32 6.50
C PHE A 119 16.97 -8.34 5.72
N GLY A 120 17.26 -8.06 4.44
CA GLY A 120 18.18 -8.84 3.59
C GLY A 120 17.52 -9.99 2.81
N ASP A 121 16.20 -10.05 2.79
CA ASP A 121 15.37 -11.02 2.04
C ASP A 121 14.79 -10.45 0.75
N VAL A 122 15.03 -9.17 0.47
CA VAL A 122 14.63 -8.52 -0.77
C VAL A 122 15.85 -7.82 -1.37
N ASN A 123 16.20 -8.20 -2.61
CA ASN A 123 17.36 -7.67 -3.34
C ASN A 123 16.95 -6.77 -4.50
N TYR A 124 15.87 -6.00 -4.34
CA TYR A 124 15.47 -5.07 -5.38
C TYR A 124 16.57 -4.00 -5.56
N ALA A 125 17.28 -4.08 -6.69
CA ALA A 125 18.14 -3.03 -7.20
C ALA A 125 17.27 -2.10 -8.07
N PRO A 126 17.37 -0.77 -7.92
CA PRO A 126 16.66 0.19 -8.76
C PRO A 126 17.01 0.04 -10.25
#